data_AF-A0A952N219-F1
#
_entry.id   AF-A0A952N219-F1
#
_cell.length_a   1.000
_cell.length_b   1.000
_cell.length_c   1.000
_cell.angle_alpha   90.00
_cell.angle_beta   90.00
_cell.angle_gamma   90.00
#
_symmetry.space_group_name_H-M   'P 1'
#
loop_
_entity.id
_entity.type
_entity.pdbx_description
1 polymer ?
#
loop_
_entity_poly.entity_id
_entity_poly.type
_entity_poly.pdbx_seq_one_letter_code
_entity_poly.pdbx_strand_id
1 'polypeptide(L)'
;MKPAKKLTNIRLAITELFMITLGVSIALFFQFWYEEAKEHELEEKILKELLTTLNDDINRLENTIKSDMEILKAIDSVLTLTTKDAPYHPSIDTVIASAFQASPFHANVSGYETLKNLGLNLIRNDTLRISITNLYERIYSIKKYMFTYADDFWIEASASFIIQNFEQYSFITMKPNDFETLKKSKEFKALLQTNSSFRLTDQVHSKRALQDARKVAASIEAYLDTL
;
A
#
# COMPACT_ATOMS: atom_id res chain seq x y z
N MET A 1 51.21 14.71 -71.62
CA MET A 1 50.14 14.93 -70.61
C MET A 1 49.34 13.65 -70.43
N LYS A 2 49.40 13.02 -69.25
CA LYS A 2 48.44 11.99 -68.81
C LYS A 2 48.07 12.28 -67.36
N PRO A 3 46.85 12.74 -67.04
CA PRO A 3 46.40 12.88 -65.67
C PRO A 3 45.76 11.56 -65.25
N ALA A 4 46.53 10.62 -64.72
CA ALA A 4 46.03 9.37 -64.17
C ALA A 4 46.62 9.14 -62.78
N LYS A 5 46.26 10.00 -61.82
CA LYS A 5 46.64 9.82 -60.41
C LYS A 5 45.61 10.33 -59.39
N LYS A 6 44.44 10.80 -59.84
CA LYS A 6 43.44 11.46 -58.96
C LYS A 6 42.26 10.55 -58.55
N LEU A 7 41.91 9.56 -59.39
CA LEU A 7 40.79 8.63 -59.15
C LEU A 7 41.06 7.58 -58.07
N THR A 8 42.32 7.19 -57.89
CA THR A 8 42.74 6.20 -56.87
C THR A 8 42.58 6.74 -55.45
N ASN A 9 42.80 8.05 -55.25
CA ASN A 9 42.70 8.70 -53.95
C ASN A 9 41.25 8.85 -53.47
N ILE A 10 40.30 9.10 -54.39
CA ILE A 10 38.88 9.26 -54.01
C ILE A 10 38.29 7.91 -53.59
N ARG A 11 38.62 6.81 -54.30
CA ARG A 11 38.17 5.47 -53.90
C ARG A 11 38.72 5.07 -52.54
N LEU A 12 40.00 5.33 -52.29
CA LEU A 12 40.63 5.09 -50.99
C LEU A 12 39.96 5.90 -49.88
N ALA A 13 39.73 7.20 -50.10
CA ALA A 13 39.07 8.07 -49.12
C ALA A 13 37.60 7.66 -48.84
N ILE A 14 36.86 7.19 -49.85
CA ILE A 14 35.49 6.68 -49.67
C ILE A 14 35.50 5.38 -48.85
N THR A 15 36.42 4.45 -49.15
CA THR A 15 36.55 3.21 -48.37
C THR A 15 36.96 3.50 -46.93
N GLU A 16 37.87 4.44 -46.71
CA GLU A 16 38.28 4.87 -45.37
C GLU A 16 37.11 5.49 -44.59
N LEU A 17 36.37 6.42 -45.21
CA LEU A 17 35.17 7.01 -44.62
C LEU A 17 34.13 5.93 -44.27
N PHE A 18 33.88 4.98 -45.18
CA PHE A 18 32.95 3.88 -44.96
C PHE A 18 33.38 2.97 -43.80
N MET A 19 34.66 2.65 -43.69
CA MET A 19 35.17 1.83 -42.58
C MET A 19 35.05 2.56 -41.23
N ILE A 20 35.33 3.86 -41.21
CA ILE A 20 35.17 4.69 -40.01
C ILE A 20 33.69 4.75 -39.61
N THR A 21 32.77 5.02 -40.54
CA THR A 21 31.34 5.11 -40.24
C THR A 21 30.77 3.76 -39.80
N LEU A 22 31.19 2.66 -40.42
CA LEU A 22 30.82 1.30 -40.01
C LEU A 22 31.33 0.98 -38.60
N GLY A 23 32.59 1.31 -38.31
CA GLY A 23 33.17 1.12 -36.97
C GLY A 23 32.41 1.88 -35.88
N VAL A 24 32.12 3.16 -36.12
CA VAL A 24 31.35 3.99 -35.18
C VAL A 24 29.92 3.47 -35.02
N SER A 25 29.27 3.05 -36.12
CA SER A 25 27.91 2.54 -36.09
C SER A 25 27.80 1.23 -35.30
N ILE A 26 28.76 0.31 -35.46
CA ILE A 26 28.81 -0.94 -34.69
C ILE A 26 29.06 -0.64 -33.22
N ALA A 27 29.96 0.30 -32.89
CA ALA A 27 30.22 0.69 -31.50
C ALA A 27 28.97 1.26 -30.82
N LEU A 28 28.24 2.16 -31.50
CA LEU A 28 26.97 2.69 -31.02
C LEU A 28 25.91 1.59 -30.87
N PHE A 29 25.84 0.66 -31.82
CA PHE A 29 24.91 -0.47 -31.73
C PHE A 29 25.16 -1.33 -30.48
N PHE A 30 26.43 -1.70 -30.21
CA PHE A 30 26.76 -2.45 -29.00
C PHE A 30 26.50 -1.66 -27.73
N GLN A 31 26.74 -0.35 -27.74
CA GLN A 31 26.41 0.52 -26.61
C GLN A 31 24.91 0.52 -26.31
N PHE A 32 24.06 0.74 -27.33
CA PHE A 32 22.61 0.70 -27.17
C PHE A 32 22.12 -0.66 -26.67
N TRP A 33 22.65 -1.75 -27.22
CA TRP A 33 22.28 -3.09 -26.79
C TRP A 33 22.67 -3.38 -25.33
N TYR A 34 23.86 -2.96 -24.91
CA TYR A 34 24.32 -3.09 -23.52
C TYR A 34 23.48 -2.24 -22.56
N GLU A 35 23.14 -1.00 -22.95
CA GLU A 35 22.26 -0.13 -22.17
C GLU A 35 20.85 -0.74 -22.02
N GLU A 36 20.27 -1.26 -23.10
CA GLU A 36 18.95 -1.92 -23.06
C GLU A 36 18.94 -3.17 -22.17
N ALA A 37 19.98 -4.01 -22.25
CA ALA A 37 20.11 -5.19 -21.39
C ALA A 37 20.18 -4.80 -19.90
N LYS A 38 20.90 -3.72 -19.59
CA LYS A 38 21.02 -3.20 -18.21
C LYS A 38 19.71 -2.61 -17.70
N GLU A 39 18.95 -1.92 -18.54
CA GLU A 39 17.62 -1.42 -18.19
C GLU A 39 16.65 -2.57 -17.90
N HIS A 40 16.70 -3.64 -18.69
CA HIS A 40 15.87 -4.84 -18.49
C HIS A 40 16.18 -5.55 -17.17
N GLU A 41 17.46 -5.74 -16.83
CA GLU A 41 17.87 -6.31 -15.54
C GLU A 41 17.37 -5.45 -14.37
N LEU A 42 17.43 -4.12 -14.51
CA LEU A 42 16.96 -3.20 -13.49
C LEU A 42 15.42 -3.21 -13.35
N GLU A 43 14.69 -3.26 -14.46
CA GLU A 43 13.23 -3.42 -14.47
C GLU A 43 12.82 -4.70 -13.74
N GLU A 44 13.40 -5.85 -14.12
CA GLU A 44 13.12 -7.15 -13.51
C GLU A 44 13.40 -7.14 -11.99
N LYS A 45 14.54 -6.57 -11.58
CA LYS A 45 14.90 -6.44 -10.17
C LYS A 45 13.88 -5.62 -9.38
N ILE A 46 13.46 -4.47 -9.91
CA ILE A 46 12.50 -3.59 -9.25
C ILE A 46 11.11 -4.25 -9.17
N LEU A 47 10.69 -4.95 -10.22
CA LEU A 47 9.44 -5.69 -10.22
C LEU A 47 9.42 -6.83 -9.18
N LYS A 48 10.53 -7.56 -9.02
CA LYS A 48 10.67 -8.58 -7.97
C LYS A 48 10.63 -7.97 -6.56
N GLU A 49 11.27 -6.82 -6.37
CA GLU A 49 11.20 -6.08 -5.09
C GLU A 49 9.77 -5.63 -4.79
N LEU A 50 9.08 -5.04 -5.77
CA LEU A 50 7.68 -4.64 -5.67
C LEU A 50 6.76 -5.82 -5.36
N LEU A 51 6.95 -6.96 -6.02
CA LEU A 51 6.16 -8.15 -5.76
C LEU A 51 6.32 -8.62 -4.32
N THR A 52 7.55 -8.59 -3.80
CA THR A 52 7.85 -8.96 -2.41
C THR A 52 7.13 -8.04 -1.43
N THR A 53 7.26 -6.72 -1.58
CA THR A 53 6.62 -5.75 -0.69
C THR A 53 5.09 -5.76 -0.81
N LEU A 54 4.57 -6.03 -2.00
CA LEU A 54 3.14 -6.11 -2.26
C LEU A 54 2.50 -7.36 -1.64
N ASN A 55 3.21 -8.50 -1.64
CA ASN A 55 2.75 -9.70 -0.94
C ASN A 55 2.68 -9.50 0.58
N ASP A 56 3.63 -8.76 1.16
CA ASP A 56 3.55 -8.35 2.56
C ASP A 56 2.33 -7.45 2.82
N ASP A 57 2.06 -6.49 1.95
CA ASP A 57 0.89 -5.61 2.05
C ASP A 57 -0.43 -6.38 1.93
N ILE A 58 -0.51 -7.37 1.04
CA ILE A 58 -1.67 -8.27 0.90
C ILE A 58 -1.94 -8.97 2.23
N ASN A 59 -0.92 -9.58 2.84
CA ASN A 59 -1.05 -10.25 4.15
C ASN A 59 -1.48 -9.25 5.25
N ARG A 60 -0.94 -8.04 5.25
CA ARG A 60 -1.33 -6.99 6.20
C ARG A 60 -2.78 -6.57 6.02
N LEU A 61 -3.24 -6.36 4.78
CA LEU A 61 -4.62 -6.00 4.48
C LEU A 61 -5.61 -7.07 4.92
N GLU A 62 -5.28 -8.36 4.72
CA GLU A 62 -6.08 -9.48 5.22
C GLU A 62 -6.19 -9.46 6.75
N ASN A 63 -5.08 -9.22 7.44
CA ASN A 63 -5.07 -9.10 8.89
C ASN A 63 -5.87 -7.88 9.36
N THR A 64 -5.74 -6.71 8.71
CA THR A 64 -6.55 -5.52 9.02
C THR A 64 -8.04 -5.81 8.88
N ILE A 65 -8.46 -6.46 7.79
CA ILE A 65 -9.86 -6.84 7.57
C ILE A 65 -10.34 -7.79 8.67
N LYS A 66 -9.52 -8.74 9.09
CA LYS A 66 -9.83 -9.67 10.19
C LYS A 66 -9.97 -8.93 11.52
N SER A 67 -9.03 -8.07 11.86
CA SER A 67 -9.06 -7.26 13.08
C SER A 67 -10.28 -6.34 13.13
N ASP A 68 -10.65 -5.69 12.02
CA ASP A 68 -11.88 -4.90 11.93
C ASP A 68 -13.13 -5.73 12.26
N MET A 69 -13.20 -6.97 11.74
CA MET A 69 -14.32 -7.86 12.04
C MET A 69 -14.37 -8.26 13.51
N GLU A 70 -13.22 -8.44 14.17
CA GLU A 70 -13.14 -8.74 15.60
C GLU A 70 -13.55 -7.53 16.45
N ILE A 71 -13.11 -6.32 16.09
CA ILE A 71 -13.51 -5.07 16.74
C ILE A 71 -15.03 -4.84 16.58
N LEU A 72 -15.57 -5.02 15.38
CA LEU A 72 -17.02 -4.88 15.13
C LEU A 72 -17.85 -5.85 15.97
N LYS A 73 -17.40 -7.11 16.13
CA LYS A 73 -18.05 -8.09 17.01
C LYS A 73 -17.98 -7.68 18.48
N ALA A 74 -16.86 -7.10 18.91
CA ALA A 74 -16.72 -6.57 20.27
C ALA A 74 -17.68 -5.40 20.50
N ILE A 75 -17.77 -4.46 19.56
CA ILE A 75 -18.73 -3.34 19.62
C ILE A 75 -20.17 -3.84 19.73
N ASP A 76 -20.56 -4.79 18.88
CA ASP A 76 -21.91 -5.38 18.92
C ASP A 76 -22.20 -6.10 20.25
N SER A 77 -21.20 -6.79 20.79
CA SER A 77 -21.30 -7.44 22.10
C SER A 77 -21.52 -6.43 23.22
N VAL A 78 -20.76 -5.34 23.25
CA VAL A 78 -20.93 -4.27 24.25
C VAL A 78 -22.31 -3.61 24.10
N LEU A 79 -22.72 -3.26 22.88
CA LEU A 79 -24.04 -2.67 22.63
C LEU A 79 -25.18 -3.61 23.06
N THR A 80 -25.05 -4.91 22.82
CA THR A 80 -26.02 -5.91 23.28
C THR A 80 -26.13 -5.96 24.80
N LEU A 81 -25.00 -5.87 25.53
CA LEU A 81 -25.00 -5.82 26.99
C LEU A 81 -25.71 -4.57 27.52
N THR A 82 -25.59 -3.44 26.80
CA THR A 82 -26.30 -2.20 27.15
C THR A 82 -27.81 -2.25 26.88
N THR A 83 -28.28 -3.11 25.99
CA THR A 83 -29.72 -3.23 25.63
C THR A 83 -30.43 -4.29 26.46
N LYS A 84 -29.74 -5.37 26.85
CA LYS A 84 -30.28 -6.46 27.67
C LYS A 84 -30.20 -6.20 29.19
N ASP A 85 -29.67 -5.04 29.59
CA ASP A 85 -29.49 -4.66 31.00
C ASP A 85 -28.70 -5.69 31.81
N ALA A 86 -27.70 -6.33 31.20
CA ALA A 86 -26.89 -7.35 31.87
C ALA A 86 -26.07 -6.73 33.03
N PRO A 87 -25.86 -7.47 34.13
CA PRO A 87 -25.01 -7.01 35.23
C PRO A 87 -23.53 -7.01 34.82
N TYR A 88 -22.72 -6.23 35.53
CA TYR A 88 -21.27 -6.22 35.35
C TYR A 88 -20.65 -7.60 35.60
N HIS A 89 -19.67 -7.95 34.76
CA HIS A 89 -18.79 -9.10 34.96
C HIS A 89 -17.38 -8.75 34.46
N PRO A 90 -16.27 -9.08 35.16
CA PRO A 90 -14.92 -8.67 34.78
C PRO A 90 -14.48 -9.06 33.37
N SER A 91 -15.08 -10.12 32.79
CA SER A 91 -14.81 -10.50 31.40
C SER A 91 -15.25 -9.45 30.38
N ILE A 92 -16.06 -8.46 30.76
CA ILE A 92 -16.50 -7.40 29.87
C ILE A 92 -15.39 -6.37 29.61
N ASP A 93 -14.44 -6.22 30.54
CA ASP A 93 -13.41 -5.19 30.46
C ASP A 93 -12.52 -5.38 29.22
N THR A 94 -12.27 -6.63 28.83
CA THR A 94 -11.52 -6.97 27.61
C THR A 94 -12.35 -6.75 26.36
N VAL A 95 -13.66 -7.01 26.41
CA VAL A 95 -14.58 -6.77 25.28
C VAL A 95 -14.73 -5.27 25.03
N ILE A 96 -14.82 -4.46 26.09
CA ILE A 96 -14.84 -2.99 25.97
C ILE A 96 -13.50 -2.50 25.40
N ALA A 97 -12.36 -3.02 25.89
CA ALA A 97 -11.06 -2.68 25.33
C ALA A 97 -11.00 -2.97 23.83
N SER A 98 -11.41 -4.16 23.39
CA SER A 98 -11.46 -4.51 21.97
C SER A 98 -12.42 -3.62 21.17
N ALA A 99 -13.55 -3.20 21.73
CA ALA A 99 -14.51 -2.33 21.06
C ALA A 99 -13.99 -0.88 20.84
N PHE A 100 -12.97 -0.47 21.59
CA PHE A 100 -12.33 0.85 21.51
C PHE A 100 -11.05 0.86 20.67
N GLN A 101 -10.64 -0.29 20.13
CA GLN A 101 -9.46 -0.39 19.27
C GLN A 101 -9.72 0.07 17.83
N ALA A 102 -8.61 0.27 17.12
CA ALA A 102 -8.52 0.48 15.68
C ALA A 102 -7.51 -0.51 15.05
N SER A 103 -7.56 -0.67 13.72
CA SER A 103 -6.73 -1.62 12.96
C SER A 103 -5.88 -0.86 11.92
N PRO A 104 -4.70 -0.34 12.29
CA PRO A 104 -3.89 0.43 11.37
C PRO A 104 -3.36 -0.42 10.21
N PHE A 105 -3.29 0.19 9.03
CA PHE A 105 -2.60 -0.36 7.86
C PHE A 105 -1.55 0.63 7.38
N HIS A 106 -0.32 0.14 7.22
CA HIS A 106 0.80 0.88 6.67
C HIS A 106 1.38 0.10 5.49
N ALA A 107 1.16 0.63 4.29
CA ALA A 107 1.70 0.09 3.05
C ALA A 107 3.22 0.14 3.06
N ASN A 108 3.85 -0.91 2.54
CA ASN A 108 5.27 -0.94 2.27
C ASN A 108 5.56 -0.24 0.94
N VAL A 109 5.96 1.03 1.03
CA VAL A 109 6.24 1.88 -0.13
C VAL A 109 7.68 1.83 -0.60
N SER A 110 8.58 1.06 0.04
CA SER A 110 10.02 1.13 -0.26
C SER A 110 10.33 0.82 -1.73
N GLY A 111 9.79 -0.28 -2.27
CA GLY A 111 10.01 -0.65 -3.66
C GLY A 111 9.40 0.36 -4.65
N TYR A 112 8.25 0.94 -4.30
CA TYR A 112 7.59 1.94 -5.13
C TYR A 112 8.32 3.29 -5.14
N GLU A 113 8.82 3.74 -3.98
CA GLU A 113 9.64 4.95 -3.90
C GLU A 113 10.97 4.77 -4.64
N THR A 114 11.58 3.59 -4.57
CA THR A 114 12.75 3.26 -5.39
C THR A 114 12.43 3.36 -6.89
N LEU A 115 11.34 2.72 -7.35
CA LEU A 115 10.89 2.85 -8.74
C LEU A 115 10.66 4.31 -9.15
N LYS A 116 10.01 5.10 -8.28
CA LYS A 116 9.72 6.51 -8.54
C LYS A 116 11.00 7.34 -8.67
N ASN A 117 12.00 7.08 -7.83
CA ASN A 117 13.31 7.73 -7.88
C ASN A 117 14.12 7.35 -9.13
N LEU A 118 14.03 6.09 -9.56
CA LEU A 118 14.65 5.60 -10.81
C LEU A 118 13.91 6.10 -12.05
N GLY A 119 12.63 6.46 -11.91
CA GLY A 119 11.74 6.90 -12.96
C GLY A 119 10.74 5.82 -13.34
N LEU A 120 9.44 6.16 -13.30
CA LEU A 120 8.37 5.20 -13.57
C LEU A 120 8.49 4.54 -14.96
N ASN A 121 9.04 5.26 -15.94
CA ASN A 121 9.26 4.78 -17.31
C ASN A 121 10.24 3.60 -17.41
N LEU A 122 10.94 3.26 -16.32
CA LEU A 122 11.71 2.02 -16.20
C LEU A 122 10.83 0.79 -16.46
N ILE A 123 9.55 0.83 -16.08
CA ILE A 123 8.59 -0.23 -16.43
C ILE A 123 8.12 0.01 -17.86
N ARG A 124 8.58 -0.85 -18.79
CA ARG A 124 8.30 -0.76 -20.23
C ARG A 124 6.84 -1.03 -20.56
N ASN A 125 6.18 -1.89 -19.77
CA ASN A 125 4.76 -2.15 -19.93
C ASN A 125 3.91 -1.01 -19.34
N ASP A 126 3.38 -0.16 -20.22
CA ASP A 126 2.54 0.99 -19.84
C ASP A 126 1.35 0.61 -18.96
N THR A 127 0.70 -0.52 -19.26
CA THR A 127 -0.48 -0.98 -18.51
C THR A 127 -0.09 -1.38 -17.09
N LEU A 128 1.01 -2.13 -16.94
CA LEU A 128 1.56 -2.53 -15.66
C LEU A 128 1.99 -1.31 -14.85
N ARG A 129 2.75 -0.40 -15.46
CA ARG A 129 3.20 0.86 -14.86
C ARG A 129 2.01 1.66 -14.30
N ILE A 130 0.98 1.87 -15.11
CA ILE A 130 -0.24 2.59 -14.70
C ILE A 130 -0.92 1.87 -13.52
N SER A 131 -1.00 0.54 -13.54
CA SER A 131 -1.64 -0.24 -12.48
C SER A 131 -0.90 -0.10 -11.13
N ILE A 132 0.44 -0.14 -11.15
CA ILE A 132 1.30 0.05 -9.97
C ILE A 132 1.13 1.49 -9.44
N THR A 133 1.29 2.50 -10.29
CA THR A 133 1.11 3.90 -9.91
C THR A 133 -0.28 4.14 -9.31
N ASN A 134 -1.32 3.58 -9.92
CA ASN A 134 -2.68 3.71 -9.41
C ASN A 134 -2.85 3.10 -8.00
N LEU A 135 -2.27 1.91 -7.75
CA LEU A 135 -2.35 1.27 -6.44
C LEU A 135 -1.72 2.16 -5.36
N TYR A 136 -0.48 2.61 -5.56
CA TYR A 136 0.27 3.36 -4.57
C TYR A 136 -0.21 4.81 -4.42
N GLU A 137 -0.36 5.55 -5.52
CA GLU A 137 -0.64 6.99 -5.46
C GLU A 137 -2.12 7.29 -5.20
N ARG A 138 -3.03 6.39 -5.57
CA ARG A 138 -4.48 6.58 -5.40
C ARG A 138 -5.07 5.68 -4.33
N ILE A 139 -4.97 4.37 -4.47
CA ILE A 139 -5.71 3.43 -3.61
C ILE A 139 -5.16 3.45 -2.18
N TYR A 140 -3.84 3.31 -2.02
CA TYR A 140 -3.19 3.38 -0.72
C TYR A 140 -3.27 4.79 -0.10
N SER A 141 -3.10 5.84 -0.90
CA SER A 141 -3.27 7.23 -0.42
C SER A 141 -4.66 7.50 0.12
N ILE A 142 -5.73 7.09 -0.59
CA ILE A 142 -7.11 7.25 -0.12
C ILE A 142 -7.30 6.48 1.19
N LYS A 143 -6.85 5.22 1.26
CA LYS A 143 -6.99 4.42 2.50
C LYS A 143 -6.26 5.08 3.67
N LYS A 144 -5.02 5.54 3.47
CA LYS A 144 -4.24 6.25 4.50
C LYS A 144 -4.97 7.49 4.99
N TYR A 145 -5.47 8.32 4.06
CA TYR A 145 -6.21 9.54 4.41
C TYR A 145 -7.46 9.23 5.23
N MET A 146 -8.27 8.26 4.79
CA MET A 146 -9.51 7.89 5.48
C MET A 146 -9.23 7.31 6.87
N PHE A 147 -8.18 6.50 7.02
CA PHE A 147 -7.78 5.95 8.31
C PHE A 147 -7.31 7.06 9.26
N THR A 148 -6.38 7.93 8.83
CA THR A 148 -5.86 9.01 9.67
C THR A 148 -6.97 9.95 10.12
N TYR A 149 -7.86 10.36 9.21
CA TYR A 149 -9.00 11.21 9.56
C TYR A 149 -9.90 10.56 10.61
N ALA A 150 -10.23 9.28 10.46
CA ALA A 150 -11.08 8.55 11.40
C ALA A 150 -10.42 8.37 12.77
N ASP A 151 -9.12 8.05 12.79
CA ASP A 151 -8.36 7.81 14.01
C ASP A 151 -8.15 9.10 14.82
N ASP A 152 -7.78 10.20 14.16
CA ASP A 152 -7.63 11.50 14.79
C ASP A 152 -8.96 11.98 15.41
N PHE A 153 -10.05 11.88 14.65
CA PHE A 153 -11.38 12.22 15.15
C PHE A 153 -11.78 11.34 16.33
N TRP A 154 -11.52 10.03 16.27
CA TRP A 154 -11.86 9.08 17.33
C TRP A 154 -11.11 9.37 18.62
N ILE A 155 -9.79 9.61 18.52
CA ILE A 155 -8.94 9.94 19.67
C ILE A 155 -9.43 11.23 20.33
N GLU A 156 -9.67 12.28 19.54
CA GLU A 156 -10.14 13.57 20.05
C GLU A 156 -11.53 13.46 20.71
N ALA A 157 -12.47 12.75 20.07
CA ALA A 157 -13.83 12.59 20.57
C ALA A 157 -13.92 11.70 21.82
N SER A 158 -13.00 10.75 22.01
CA SER A 158 -13.11 9.74 23.08
C SER A 158 -12.19 10.00 24.28
N ALA A 159 -11.11 10.77 24.15
CA ALA A 159 -10.10 10.90 25.21
C ALA A 159 -10.65 11.37 26.55
N SER A 160 -11.40 12.47 26.57
CA SER A 160 -11.99 13.01 27.81
C SER A 160 -13.01 12.04 28.42
N PHE A 161 -13.80 11.39 27.57
CA PHE A 161 -14.79 10.40 27.99
C PHE A 161 -14.10 9.21 28.68
N ILE A 162 -13.05 8.66 28.08
CA ILE A 162 -12.30 7.52 28.63
C ILE A 162 -11.74 7.87 30.01
N ILE A 163 -11.07 9.01 30.15
CA ILE A 163 -10.45 9.45 31.42
C ILE A 163 -11.49 9.60 32.53
N GLN A 164 -12.70 10.07 32.21
CA GLN A 164 -13.74 10.32 33.21
C GLN A 164 -14.51 9.05 33.61
N ASN A 165 -14.60 8.05 32.73
CA ASN A 165 -15.51 6.91 32.89
C ASN A 165 -14.81 5.57 33.16
N PHE A 166 -13.49 5.50 33.06
CA PHE A 166 -12.73 4.26 33.23
C PHE A 166 -11.61 4.43 34.26
N GLU A 167 -11.53 3.49 35.22
CA GLU A 167 -10.45 3.46 36.23
C GLU A 167 -9.18 2.80 35.67
N GLN A 168 -9.33 1.98 34.62
CA GLN A 168 -8.23 1.36 33.91
C GLN A 168 -8.46 1.45 32.42
N TYR A 169 -7.44 1.88 31.69
CA TYR A 169 -7.41 1.90 30.24
C TYR A 169 -6.08 1.33 29.72
N SER A 170 -6.19 0.37 28.80
CA SER A 170 -5.06 -0.20 28.06
C SER A 170 -5.59 -0.89 26.80
N PHE A 171 -4.69 -1.33 25.93
CA PHE A 171 -5.08 -2.13 24.75
C PHE A 171 -5.76 -3.47 25.10
N ILE A 172 -5.59 -3.97 26.33
CA ILE A 172 -6.04 -5.30 26.73
C ILE A 172 -7.28 -5.25 27.63
N THR A 173 -7.38 -4.24 28.48
CA THR A 173 -8.46 -4.10 29.47
C THR A 173 -8.90 -2.65 29.63
N MET A 174 -10.21 -2.46 29.70
CA MET A 174 -10.87 -1.19 29.98
C MET A 174 -11.94 -1.39 31.06
N LYS A 175 -11.61 -1.04 32.30
CA LYS A 175 -12.51 -1.23 33.44
C LYS A 175 -13.29 0.05 33.74
N PRO A 176 -14.63 0.03 33.66
CA PRO A 176 -15.45 1.21 33.90
C PRO A 176 -15.51 1.56 35.39
N ASN A 177 -15.58 2.85 35.70
CA ASN A 177 -15.78 3.36 37.07
C ASN A 177 -17.13 2.88 37.65
N ASP A 178 -18.18 2.94 36.81
CA ASP A 178 -19.52 2.44 37.12
C ASP A 178 -20.17 1.92 35.84
N PHE A 179 -20.20 0.59 35.68
CA PHE A 179 -20.78 -0.04 34.50
C PHE A 179 -22.30 0.17 34.38
N GLU A 180 -23.02 0.25 35.50
CA GLU A 180 -24.47 0.40 35.53
C GLU A 180 -24.92 1.77 35.01
N THR A 181 -24.12 2.79 35.31
CA THR A 181 -24.29 4.14 34.75
C THR A 181 -23.79 4.18 33.29
N LEU A 182 -22.62 3.61 33.01
CA LEU A 182 -22.00 3.62 31.67
C LEU A 182 -22.92 3.03 30.60
N LYS A 183 -23.55 1.88 30.86
CA LYS A 183 -24.43 1.21 29.88
C LYS A 183 -25.68 2.02 29.50
N LYS A 184 -26.07 2.99 30.33
CA LYS A 184 -27.18 3.92 30.08
C LYS A 184 -26.74 5.21 29.39
N SER A 185 -25.43 5.47 29.30
CA SER A 185 -24.87 6.68 28.68
C SER A 185 -25.15 6.73 27.18
N LYS A 186 -25.75 7.83 26.73
CA LYS A 186 -25.92 8.13 25.29
C LYS A 186 -24.58 8.37 24.60
N GLU A 187 -23.65 9.00 25.30
CA GLU A 187 -22.31 9.31 24.80
C GLU A 187 -21.52 8.01 24.57
N PHE A 188 -21.57 7.07 25.51
CA PHE A 188 -20.91 5.76 25.34
C PHE A 188 -21.41 5.02 24.09
N LYS A 189 -22.74 4.99 23.90
CA LYS A 189 -23.35 4.37 22.72
C LYS A 189 -22.97 5.10 21.44
N ALA A 190 -22.96 6.43 21.45
CA ALA A 190 -22.57 7.25 20.30
C ALA A 190 -21.12 7.01 19.90
N LEU A 191 -20.21 6.90 20.87
CA LEU A 191 -18.82 6.54 20.63
C LEU A 191 -18.74 5.15 19.97
N LEU A 192 -19.31 4.10 20.58
CA LEU A 192 -19.30 2.75 20.01
C LEU A 192 -19.86 2.70 18.57
N GLN A 193 -20.97 3.37 18.31
CA GLN A 193 -21.58 3.45 16.98
C GLN A 193 -20.70 4.22 15.98
N THR A 194 -20.02 5.26 16.43
CA THR A 194 -19.08 6.03 15.61
C THR A 194 -17.87 5.18 15.23
N ASN A 195 -17.25 4.47 16.19
CA ASN A 195 -16.15 3.54 15.87
C ASN A 195 -16.62 2.45 14.91
N SER A 196 -17.81 1.88 15.15
CA SER A 196 -18.39 0.89 14.23
C SER A 196 -18.48 1.42 12.80
N SER A 197 -18.90 2.67 12.63
CA SER A 197 -19.00 3.31 11.31
C SER A 197 -17.64 3.50 10.65
N PHE A 198 -16.61 3.86 11.42
CA PHE A 198 -15.23 3.95 10.94
C PHE A 198 -14.66 2.58 10.55
N ARG A 199 -14.85 1.54 11.37
CA ARG A 199 -14.38 0.18 11.06
C ARG A 199 -15.07 -0.39 9.82
N LEU A 200 -16.37 -0.14 9.63
CA LEU A 200 -17.08 -0.54 8.41
C LEU A 200 -16.53 0.18 7.18
N THR A 201 -16.24 1.48 7.29
CA THR A 201 -15.66 2.27 6.20
C THR A 201 -14.24 1.77 5.88
N ASP A 202 -13.41 1.55 6.89
CA ASP A 202 -12.06 1.03 6.69
C ASP A 202 -12.09 -0.36 6.03
N GLN A 203 -13.03 -1.22 6.42
CA GLN A 203 -13.19 -2.54 5.80
C GLN A 203 -13.47 -2.45 4.29
N VAL A 204 -14.28 -1.48 3.84
CA VAL A 204 -14.54 -1.25 2.41
C VAL A 204 -13.26 -0.87 1.69
N HIS A 205 -12.48 0.07 2.26
CA HIS A 205 -11.21 0.51 1.67
C HIS A 205 -10.14 -0.59 1.70
N SER A 206 -10.06 -1.37 2.78
CA SER A 206 -9.14 -2.50 2.92
C SER A 206 -9.45 -3.60 1.91
N LYS A 207 -10.72 -3.95 1.70
CA LYS A 207 -11.13 -4.95 0.69
C LYS A 207 -10.81 -4.48 -0.73
N ARG A 208 -11.03 -3.20 -1.04
CA ARG A 208 -10.66 -2.62 -2.33
C ARG A 208 -9.15 -2.64 -2.55
N ALA A 209 -8.39 -2.18 -1.55
CA ALA A 209 -6.93 -2.20 -1.58
C ALA A 209 -6.39 -3.62 -1.77
N LEU A 210 -6.95 -4.62 -1.07
CA LEU A 210 -6.56 -6.02 -1.18
C LEU A 210 -6.81 -6.56 -2.59
N GLN A 211 -7.97 -6.25 -3.16
CA GLN A 211 -8.31 -6.69 -4.51
C GLN A 211 -7.35 -6.09 -5.55
N ASP A 212 -7.08 -4.79 -5.46
CA ASP A 212 -6.20 -4.11 -6.41
C ASP A 212 -4.73 -4.52 -6.22
N ALA A 213 -4.29 -4.73 -4.98
CA ALA A 213 -2.95 -5.26 -4.67
C ALA A 213 -2.74 -6.65 -5.29
N ARG A 214 -3.70 -7.58 -5.13
CA ARG A 214 -3.63 -8.91 -5.74
C ARG A 214 -3.60 -8.85 -7.27
N LYS A 215 -4.37 -7.95 -7.89
CA LYS A 215 -4.35 -7.76 -9.35
C LYS A 215 -3.01 -7.27 -9.84
N VAL A 216 -2.41 -6.30 -9.15
CA VAL A 216 -1.09 -5.77 -9.50
C VAL A 216 -0.03 -6.85 -9.30
N ALA A 217 -0.04 -7.60 -8.20
CA ALA A 217 0.88 -8.71 -7.95
C ALA A 217 0.83 -9.75 -9.09
N ALA A 218 -0.38 -10.22 -9.44
CA ALA A 218 -0.56 -11.15 -10.54
C ALA A 218 -0.12 -10.58 -11.90
N SER A 219 -0.27 -9.27 -12.11
CA SER A 219 0.19 -8.61 -13.34
C SER A 219 1.71 -8.50 -13.39
N ILE A 220 2.37 -8.29 -12.25
CA ILE A 220 3.83 -8.30 -12.13
C ILE A 220 4.35 -9.72 -12.41
N GLU A 221 3.79 -10.74 -11.78
CA GLU A 221 4.17 -12.15 -11.98
C GLU A 221 4.04 -12.55 -13.45
N ALA A 222 2.88 -12.30 -14.06
CA ALA A 222 2.64 -12.63 -15.46
C ALA A 222 3.58 -11.89 -16.42
N TYR A 223 4.01 -10.66 -16.08
CA TYR A 223 4.95 -9.91 -16.91
C TYR A 223 6.39 -10.42 -16.74
N LEU A 224 6.80 -10.74 -15.51
CA LEU A 224 8.10 -11.35 -15.23
C LEU A 224 8.30 -12.68 -15.99
N ASP A 225 7.24 -13.46 -16.18
CA ASP A 225 7.28 -14.71 -16.98
C ASP A 225 7.48 -14.47 -18.49
N THR A 226 7.37 -13.22 -18.96
CA THR A 226 7.55 -12.83 -20.37
C THR A 226 8.90 -12.18 -20.68
N LEU A 227 9.66 -11.84 -19.64
CA LEU A 227 11.00 -11.25 -19.71
C LEU A 227 12.06 -12.34 -19.92
#